data_AF-A0A2W6X7U5-F1
#
_entry.id   AF-A0A2W6X7U5-F1
#
_cell.length_a   1.000
_cell.length_b   1.000
_cell.length_c   1.000
_cell.angle_alpha   90.00
_cell.angle_beta   90.00
_cell.angle_gamma   90.00
#
_symmetry.space_group_name_H-M   'P 1'
#
loop_
_entity.id
_entity.type
_entity.pdbx_description
1 polymer ?
#
loop_
_entity_poly.entity_id
_entity_poly.type
_entity_poly.pdbx_seq_one_letter_code
_entity_poly.pdbx_strand_id
1 'polypeptide(L)'
;MLLLAGGLGALQAATLVAALPFCVIMILLVAGLFRQMNADLTGETLNTEGAPLSQQLRRIMTPASRTDILKEIERQGLPALETVYAALGAEDSDAEIGRDEAAAWLIVRHADRVFMYRLGARSRARPAVTQREAPVGRRPLEWRLTAQTGAGERPHDITGFTQAQIVADVLDKLQGWRLA
;
A
#
# COMPACT_ATOMS: atom_id res chain seq x y z
N MET A 1 43.37 0.19 -31.29
CA MET A 1 44.28 -0.68 -30.51
C MET A 1 44.13 -0.36 -29.03
N LEU A 2 43.03 -0.79 -28.41
CA LEU A 2 42.89 -1.07 -26.97
C LEU A 2 41.60 -1.89 -26.74
N LEU A 3 41.30 -2.79 -27.68
CA LEU A 3 40.58 -4.05 -27.42
C LEU A 3 41.47 -5.02 -26.59
N LEU A 4 42.52 -4.51 -25.93
CA LEU A 4 43.63 -5.27 -25.36
C LEU A 4 44.01 -4.83 -23.93
N ALA A 5 43.05 -4.27 -23.19
CA ALA A 5 43.16 -4.05 -21.75
C ALA A 5 41.79 -4.31 -21.08
N GLY A 6 41.41 -5.58 -20.93
CA GLY A 6 40.35 -6.00 -19.99
C GLY A 6 38.90 -5.55 -20.29
N GLY A 7 38.60 -5.08 -21.50
CA GLY A 7 37.37 -4.36 -21.85
C GLY A 7 36.05 -5.13 -21.87
N LEU A 8 36.03 -6.45 -21.63
CA LEU A 8 34.78 -7.21 -21.45
C LEU A 8 34.38 -7.35 -19.98
N GLY A 9 35.36 -7.41 -19.07
CA GLY A 9 35.11 -7.56 -17.63
C GLY A 9 34.58 -6.27 -16.99
N ALA A 10 35.09 -5.10 -17.41
CA ALA A 10 34.61 -3.81 -16.93
C ALA A 10 33.19 -3.47 -17.40
N LEU A 11 32.86 -3.83 -18.65
CA LEU A 11 31.50 -3.65 -19.18
C LEU A 11 30.52 -4.64 -18.54
N GLN A 12 30.92 -5.90 -18.33
CA GLN A 12 30.11 -6.87 -17.57
C GLN A 12 29.93 -6.47 -16.10
N ALA A 13 30.96 -5.91 -15.45
CA ALA A 13 30.86 -5.41 -14.08
C ALA A 13 29.89 -4.23 -13.98
N ALA A 14 29.90 -3.31 -14.95
CA ALA A 14 28.93 -2.22 -15.02
C ALA A 14 27.48 -2.74 -15.17
N THR A 15 27.25 -3.76 -15.99
CA THR A 15 25.93 -4.40 -16.11
C THR A 15 25.51 -5.14 -14.85
N LEU A 16 26.46 -5.78 -14.14
CA LEU A 16 26.21 -6.52 -12.91
C LEU A 16 25.84 -5.59 -11.74
N VAL A 17 26.49 -4.42 -11.66
CA VAL A 17 26.16 -3.37 -10.69
C VAL A 17 24.81 -2.74 -11.01
N ALA A 18 24.48 -2.52 -12.29
CA ALA A 18 23.18 -2.00 -12.71
C ALA A 18 22.01 -3.00 -12.53
N ALA A 19 22.28 -4.32 -12.57
CA ALA A 19 21.28 -5.36 -12.33
C ALA A 19 21.08 -5.70 -10.85
N LEU A 20 22.05 -5.37 -9.98
CA LEU A 20 21.98 -5.57 -8.54
C LEU A 20 20.74 -4.93 -7.86
N PRO A 21 20.32 -3.68 -8.15
CA PRO A 21 19.12 -3.10 -7.54
C PRO A 21 17.83 -3.85 -7.94
N PHE A 22 17.74 -4.29 -9.20
CA PHE A 22 16.62 -5.11 -9.65
C PHE A 22 16.60 -6.47 -8.95
N CYS A 23 17.77 -7.06 -8.68
CA CYS A 23 17.87 -8.29 -7.90
C CYS A 23 17.36 -8.11 -6.46
N VAL A 24 17.58 -6.97 -5.80
CA VAL A 24 17.05 -6.71 -4.46
C VAL A 24 15.53 -6.68 -4.48
N ILE A 25 14.93 -5.99 -5.46
CA ILE A 25 13.48 -5.95 -5.66
C ILE A 25 12.94 -7.36 -5.95
N MET A 26 13.63 -8.14 -6.79
CA MET A 26 13.24 -9.51 -7.12
C MET A 26 13.35 -10.45 -5.92
N ILE A 27 14.36 -10.29 -5.06
CA ILE A 27 14.49 -11.04 -3.80
C ILE A 27 13.35 -10.65 -2.84
N LEU A 28 12.99 -9.37 -2.74
CA LEU A 28 11.85 -8.92 -1.93
C LEU A 28 10.52 -9.48 -2.46
N LEU A 29 10.33 -9.51 -3.78
CA LEU A 29 9.15 -10.11 -4.43
C LEU A 29 9.06 -11.62 -4.18
N VAL A 30 10.17 -12.34 -4.37
CA VAL A 30 10.25 -13.79 -4.15
C VAL A 30 10.07 -14.09 -2.67
N ALA A 31 10.64 -13.31 -1.75
CA ALA A 31 10.41 -13.45 -0.31
C ALA A 31 8.96 -13.17 0.07
N GLY A 32 8.32 -12.18 -0.56
CA GLY A 32 6.89 -11.89 -0.41
C GLY A 32 6.02 -13.04 -0.87
N LEU A 33 6.30 -13.61 -2.05
CA LEU A 33 5.61 -14.77 -2.59
C LEU A 33 5.83 -16.02 -1.72
N PHE A 34 7.05 -16.25 -1.25
CA PHE A 34 7.38 -17.39 -0.38
C PHE A 34 6.68 -17.26 0.98
N ARG A 35 6.59 -16.05 1.53
CA ARG A 35 5.87 -15.78 2.78
C ARG A 35 4.36 -15.89 2.61
N GLN A 36 3.82 -15.49 1.45
CA GLN A 36 2.40 -15.66 1.11
C GLN A 36 2.05 -17.13 0.90
N MET A 37 2.89 -17.88 0.18
CA MET A 37 2.73 -19.32 -0.03
C MET A 37 2.95 -20.11 1.26
N ASN A 38 3.85 -19.67 2.15
CA ASN A 38 4.02 -20.26 3.47
C ASN A 38 2.87 -19.90 4.43
N ALA A 39 2.19 -18.77 4.24
CA ALA A 39 0.96 -18.45 4.95
C ALA A 39 -0.25 -19.27 4.46
N ASP A 40 -0.24 -19.72 3.20
CA ASP A 40 -1.23 -20.67 2.67
C ASP A 40 -0.93 -22.14 3.07
N LEU A 41 0.36 -22.51 3.18
CA LEU A 41 0.80 -23.87 3.51
C LEU A 41 0.86 -24.13 5.02
N THR A 42 1.28 -23.12 5.79
CA THR A 42 1.09 -23.10 7.24
C THR A 42 -0.34 -22.65 7.41
N GLY A 43 -1.27 -23.59 7.33
CA GLY A 43 -2.60 -23.43 7.91
C GLY A 43 -2.46 -23.22 9.41
N GLU A 44 -1.90 -22.08 9.83
CA GLU A 44 -2.20 -21.48 11.11
C GLU A 44 -3.69 -21.19 11.04
N THR A 45 -4.45 -22.21 11.42
CA THR A 45 -5.47 -22.05 12.43
C THR A 45 -5.02 -20.92 13.32
N LEU A 46 -5.56 -19.73 13.03
CA LEU A 46 -5.46 -18.57 13.86
C LEU A 46 -5.93 -19.03 15.24
N ASN A 47 -5.00 -19.46 16.09
CA ASN A 47 -5.18 -19.57 17.52
C ASN A 47 -5.15 -18.14 18.08
N THR A 48 -5.99 -17.28 17.52
CA THR A 48 -6.65 -16.25 18.29
C THR A 48 -7.82 -17.00 18.89
N GLU A 49 -7.93 -17.10 20.21
CA GLU A 49 -9.21 -17.41 20.85
C GLU A 49 -10.28 -16.64 20.08
N GLY A 50 -11.05 -17.36 19.27
CA GLY A 50 -11.85 -16.74 18.23
C GLY A 50 -12.75 -15.73 18.92
N ALA A 51 -12.65 -14.47 18.50
CA ALA A 51 -13.58 -13.44 18.92
C ALA A 51 -14.98 -14.08 18.87
N PRO A 52 -15.75 -14.09 19.99
CA PRO A 52 -16.92 -14.93 20.14
C PRO A 52 -17.79 -14.84 18.90
N LEU A 53 -18.43 -15.93 18.47
CA LEU A 53 -19.21 -16.01 17.22
C LEU A 53 -20.07 -14.76 16.98
N SER A 54 -20.60 -14.15 18.04
CA SER A 54 -21.31 -12.86 18.03
C SER A 54 -20.51 -11.69 17.45
N GLN A 55 -19.21 -11.56 17.74
CA GLN A 55 -18.29 -10.53 17.25
C GLN A 55 -17.84 -10.79 15.80
N GLN A 56 -17.67 -12.05 15.39
CA GLN A 56 -17.47 -12.43 13.99
C GLN A 56 -18.74 -12.14 13.16
N LEU A 57 -19.92 -12.52 13.67
CA LEU A 57 -21.20 -12.22 13.03
C LEU A 57 -21.45 -10.71 12.98
N ARG A 58 -21.03 -9.96 14.01
CA ARG A 58 -21.06 -8.48 14.00
C ARG A 58 -20.15 -7.90 12.92
N ARG A 59 -18.95 -8.42 12.72
CA ARG A 59 -18.06 -7.98 11.63
C ARG A 59 -18.64 -8.25 10.24
N ILE A 60 -19.35 -9.36 10.07
CA ILE A 60 -20.03 -9.70 8.80
C ILE A 60 -21.29 -8.84 8.58
N MET A 61 -21.99 -8.48 9.67
CA MET A 61 -23.29 -7.78 9.61
C MET A 61 -23.19 -6.26 9.83
N THR A 62 -22.03 -5.73 10.22
CA THR A 62 -21.84 -4.31 10.57
C THR A 62 -20.91 -3.64 9.56
N PRO A 63 -21.33 -2.52 8.93
CA PRO A 63 -20.46 -1.70 8.10
C PRO A 63 -19.18 -1.34 8.88
N ALA A 64 -18.03 -1.33 8.20
CA ALA A 64 -16.78 -0.88 8.81
C ALA A 64 -16.98 0.49 9.45
N SER A 65 -16.69 0.58 10.75
CA SER A 65 -16.77 1.84 11.47
C SER A 65 -15.57 2.71 11.15
N ARG A 66 -15.66 4.02 11.42
CA ARG A 66 -14.49 4.92 11.31
C ARG A 66 -13.29 4.35 12.06
N THR A 67 -13.52 3.84 13.26
CA THR A 67 -12.48 3.27 14.12
C THR A 67 -11.81 2.05 13.50
N ASP A 68 -12.55 1.22 12.76
CA ASP A 68 -11.96 0.05 12.08
C ASP A 68 -11.02 0.49 10.96
N ILE A 69 -11.43 1.48 10.16
CA ILE A 69 -10.59 2.03 9.10
C ILE A 69 -9.34 2.72 9.66
N LEU A 70 -9.46 3.46 10.76
CA LEU A 70 -8.30 4.06 11.42
C LEU A 70 -7.31 3.00 11.93
N LYS A 71 -7.82 1.93 12.54
CA LYS A 71 -6.99 0.79 12.95
C LYS A 71 -6.34 0.10 11.76
N GLU A 72 -6.99 0.08 10.61
CA GLU A 72 -6.45 -0.48 9.39
C GLU A 72 -5.34 0.39 8.80
N ILE A 73 -5.50 1.72 8.81
CA ILE A 73 -4.43 2.68 8.47
C ILE A 73 -3.22 2.43 9.36
N GLU A 74 -3.39 2.35 10.68
CA GLU A 74 -2.27 2.13 11.61
C GLU A 74 -1.64 0.73 11.47
N ARG A 75 -2.44 -0.32 11.26
CA ARG A 75 -1.95 -1.72 11.25
C ARG A 75 -1.39 -2.15 9.89
N GLN A 76 -1.87 -1.59 8.79
CA GLN A 76 -1.53 -2.04 7.43
C GLN A 76 -1.00 -0.87 6.58
N GLY A 77 -1.67 0.29 6.63
CA GLY A 77 -1.33 1.44 5.80
C GLY A 77 0.02 2.07 6.13
N LEU A 78 0.21 2.50 7.37
CA LEU A 78 1.43 3.16 7.82
C LEU A 78 2.66 2.24 7.68
N PRO A 79 2.64 0.97 8.13
CA PRO A 79 3.76 0.06 7.90
C PRO A 79 4.06 -0.17 6.41
N ALA A 80 3.06 -0.14 5.53
CA ALA A 80 3.28 -0.27 4.09
C ALA A 80 4.01 0.97 3.53
N LEU A 81 3.58 2.17 3.91
CA LEU A 81 4.24 3.41 3.50
C LEU A 81 5.67 3.50 4.05
N GLU A 82 5.90 3.06 5.30
CA GLU A 82 7.24 2.99 5.91
C GLU A 82 8.15 2.01 5.17
N THR A 83 7.64 0.84 4.75
CA THR A 83 8.42 -0.10 3.92
C THR A 83 8.87 0.54 2.61
N VAL A 84 7.99 1.25 1.91
CA VAL A 84 8.34 1.93 0.65
C VAL A 84 9.31 3.09 0.90
N TYR A 85 9.07 3.89 1.94
CA TYR A 85 9.95 4.98 2.36
C TYR A 85 11.39 4.48 2.63
N ALA A 86 11.53 3.40 3.39
CA ALA A 86 12.84 2.82 3.70
C ALA A 86 13.56 2.32 2.44
N ALA A 87 12.83 1.72 1.49
CA ALA A 87 13.39 1.27 0.22
C ALA A 87 13.86 2.45 -0.65
N LEU A 88 13.10 3.55 -0.69
CA LEU A 88 13.48 4.77 -1.41
C LEU A 88 14.72 5.45 -0.82
N GLY A 89 14.84 5.44 0.52
CA GLY A 89 16.04 5.95 1.20
C GLY A 89 17.32 5.17 0.85
N ALA A 90 17.21 3.87 0.57
CA ALA A 90 18.33 3.07 0.10
C ALA A 90 18.80 3.44 -1.32
N GLU A 91 17.95 4.11 -2.10
CA GLU A 91 18.28 4.64 -3.44
C GLU A 91 18.63 6.14 -3.42
N ASP A 92 18.87 6.73 -2.24
CA ASP A 92 19.19 8.16 -2.06
C ASP A 92 18.09 9.10 -2.65
N SER A 93 16.84 8.63 -2.64
CA SER A 93 15.69 9.39 -3.13
C SER A 93 15.20 10.40 -2.10
N ASP A 94 14.78 11.58 -2.56
CA ASP A 94 14.17 12.61 -1.72
C ASP A 94 12.71 12.25 -1.40
N ALA A 95 12.51 11.52 -0.31
CA ALA A 95 11.19 11.05 0.14
C ALA A 95 10.86 11.54 1.56
N GLU A 96 9.58 11.64 1.85
CA GLU A 96 9.05 12.05 3.15
C GLU A 96 7.77 11.27 3.47
N ILE A 97 7.64 10.82 4.70
CA ILE A 97 6.42 10.18 5.19
C ILE A 97 5.75 11.06 6.25
N GLY A 98 4.43 11.16 6.18
CA GLY A 98 3.65 11.91 7.14
C GLY A 98 2.36 11.19 7.53
N ARG A 99 1.82 11.58 8.68
CA ARG A 99 0.57 11.04 9.22
C ARG A 99 -0.18 12.09 10.02
N ASP A 100 -1.49 11.90 10.08
CA ASP A 100 -2.45 12.68 10.86
C ASP A 100 -3.53 11.72 11.42
N GLU A 101 -4.44 12.19 12.27
CA GLU A 101 -5.45 11.38 12.98
C GLU A 101 -6.30 10.46 12.08
N ALA A 102 -6.43 10.79 10.79
CA ALA A 102 -7.26 10.03 9.85
C ALA A 102 -6.60 9.70 8.51
N ALA A 103 -5.31 9.96 8.38
CA ALA A 103 -4.60 9.82 7.11
C ALA A 103 -3.12 9.54 7.31
N ALA A 104 -2.53 8.83 6.34
CA ALA A 104 -1.09 8.66 6.22
C ALA A 104 -0.69 8.91 4.77
N TRP A 105 0.50 9.45 4.52
CA TRP A 105 0.94 9.74 3.17
C TRP A 105 2.45 9.57 2.99
N LEU A 106 2.83 9.28 1.76
CA LEU A 106 4.20 9.25 1.27
C LEU A 106 4.34 10.31 0.18
N ILE A 107 5.37 11.15 0.30
CA ILE A 107 5.77 12.14 -0.69
C ILE A 107 7.12 11.72 -1.25
N VAL A 108 7.28 11.78 -2.58
CA VAL A 108 8.56 11.57 -3.26
C VAL A 108 8.78 12.74 -4.21
N ARG A 109 9.94 13.37 -4.12
CA ARG A 109 10.31 14.55 -4.92
C ARG A 109 11.36 14.13 -5.94
N HIS A 110 11.14 14.50 -7.19
CA HIS A 110 12.10 14.23 -8.27
C HIS A 110 12.09 15.38 -9.28
N ALA A 111 13.22 16.09 -9.37
CA ALA A 111 13.33 17.34 -10.13
C ALA A 111 12.18 18.31 -9.76
N ASP A 112 11.40 18.78 -10.73
CA ASP A 112 10.29 19.72 -10.52
C ASP A 112 8.94 19.02 -10.24
N ARG A 113 8.94 17.70 -10.05
CA ARG A 113 7.72 16.90 -9.87
C ARG A 113 7.64 16.33 -8.46
N VAL A 114 6.41 16.30 -7.94
CA VAL A 114 6.10 15.72 -6.64
C VAL A 114 5.09 14.60 -6.83
N PHE A 115 5.45 13.40 -6.36
CA PHE A 115 4.54 12.29 -6.15
C PHE A 115 4.01 12.37 -4.72
N MET A 116 2.70 12.20 -4.56
CA MET A 116 2.08 12.10 -3.24
C MET A 116 1.07 10.99 -3.28
N TYR A 117 1.29 9.97 -2.46
CA TYR A 117 0.35 8.87 -2.25
C TYR A 117 -0.26 9.01 -0.85
N ARG A 118 -1.58 9.19 -0.78
CA ARG A 118 -2.30 9.44 0.48
C ARG A 118 -3.34 8.36 0.75
N LEU A 119 -3.22 7.75 1.92
CA LEU A 119 -4.22 6.91 2.56
C LEU A 119 -5.12 7.78 3.43
N GLY A 120 -6.44 7.56 3.37
CA GLY A 120 -7.36 8.28 4.23
C GLY A 120 -8.70 7.58 4.41
N ALA A 121 -9.28 7.77 5.59
CA ALA A 121 -10.63 7.33 5.90
C ALA A 121 -11.65 8.26 5.25
N ARG A 122 -12.47 7.74 4.32
CA ARG A 122 -13.59 8.49 3.74
C ARG A 122 -14.93 7.86 4.12
N SER A 123 -15.87 8.70 4.54
CA SER A 123 -17.26 8.30 4.75
C SER A 123 -18.05 8.46 3.45
N ARG A 124 -18.79 7.41 3.03
CA ARG A 124 -19.78 7.51 1.97
C ARG A 124 -21.17 7.23 2.54
N ALA A 125 -22.13 8.09 2.22
CA ALA A 125 -23.54 7.79 2.47
C ALA A 125 -23.99 6.67 1.53
N ARG A 126 -24.62 5.61 2.05
CA ARG A 126 -25.12 4.51 1.21
C ARG A 126 -26.05 5.03 0.10
N PRO A 127 -25.93 4.49 -1.14
CA PRO A 127 -26.94 4.70 -2.16
C PRO A 127 -28.31 4.27 -1.62
N ALA A 128 -29.35 5.09 -1.81
CA ALA A 128 -30.71 4.66 -1.50
C ALA A 128 -31.08 3.56 -2.48
N VAL A 129 -31.25 2.32 -2.03
CA VAL A 129 -31.77 1.23 -2.88
C VAL A 129 -33.31 1.29 -2.95
N THR A 130 -33.97 2.03 -2.04
CA THR A 130 -35.43 2.13 -1.99
C THR A 130 -35.90 3.56 -1.61
N GLN A 131 -37.07 3.95 -2.16
CA GLN A 131 -37.72 5.25 -1.96
C GLN A 131 -38.28 5.45 -0.53
N ARG A 132 -38.20 4.42 0.33
CA ARG A 132 -38.70 4.42 1.71
C ARG A 132 -37.54 4.17 2.67
N GLU A 133 -36.76 5.20 2.99
CA GLU A 133 -36.01 5.21 4.25
C GLU A 133 -35.57 6.62 4.66
N ALA A 134 -35.52 6.80 5.98
CA ALA A 134 -35.40 8.01 6.80
C ALA A 134 -34.55 9.18 6.26
N PRO A 135 -34.82 10.43 6.71
CA PRO A 135 -34.08 11.63 6.32
C PRO A 135 -32.56 11.40 6.38
N VAL A 136 -31.86 11.97 5.40
CA VAL A 136 -30.43 11.79 5.05
C VAL A 136 -29.49 11.61 6.27
N GLY A 137 -29.79 12.25 7.41
CA GLY A 137 -29.03 12.14 8.65
C GLY A 137 -29.11 10.83 9.46
N ARG A 138 -29.96 9.85 9.08
CA ARG A 138 -30.07 8.54 9.78
C ARG A 138 -29.54 7.35 8.97
N ARG A 139 -28.91 7.59 7.83
CA ARG A 139 -28.34 6.50 7.02
C ARG A 139 -27.03 6.02 7.65
N PRO A 140 -26.82 4.70 7.81
CA PRO A 140 -25.55 4.19 8.30
C PRO A 140 -24.44 4.62 7.34
N LEU A 141 -23.54 5.46 7.82
CA LEU A 141 -22.34 5.86 7.07
C LEU A 141 -21.43 4.65 6.94
N GLU A 142 -21.01 4.37 5.71
CA GLU A 142 -20.00 3.35 5.44
C GLU A 142 -18.65 4.04 5.36
N TRP A 143 -17.71 3.62 6.20
CA TRP A 143 -16.34 4.12 6.17
C TRP A 143 -15.49 3.20 5.32
N ARG A 144 -14.65 3.78 4.47
CA ARG A 144 -13.74 3.06 3.60
C ARG A 144 -12.35 3.65 3.68
N LEU A 145 -11.36 2.79 3.54
CA LEU A 145 -9.98 3.19 3.34
C LEU A 145 -9.79 3.51 1.85
N THR A 146 -9.38 4.73 1.55
CA THR A 146 -9.10 5.14 0.17
C THR A 146 -7.65 5.56 -0.01
N ALA A 147 -7.06 5.16 -1.13
CA ALA A 147 -5.81 5.69 -1.64
C ALA A 147 -6.08 6.76 -2.69
N GLN A 148 -5.17 7.72 -2.81
CA GLN A 148 -5.21 8.75 -3.84
C GLN A 148 -3.80 9.20 -4.18
N THR A 149 -3.50 9.34 -5.48
CA THR A 149 -2.24 9.90 -5.97
C THR A 149 -2.44 11.32 -6.49
N GLY A 150 -1.75 12.29 -5.90
CA GLY A 150 -1.81 13.70 -6.34
C GLY A 150 -3.20 14.31 -6.33
N ALA A 151 -3.34 15.50 -6.92
CA ALA A 151 -4.60 16.27 -6.92
C ALA A 151 -5.61 15.83 -7.98
N GLY A 152 -5.17 15.11 -9.04
CA GLY A 152 -5.99 14.81 -10.21
C GLY A 152 -6.60 13.40 -10.25
N GLU A 153 -6.02 12.43 -9.53
CA GLU A 153 -6.53 11.05 -9.54
C GLU A 153 -7.74 10.91 -8.62
N ARG A 154 -8.76 10.16 -9.07
CA ARG A 154 -9.90 9.84 -8.22
C ARG A 154 -9.44 8.87 -7.13
N PRO A 155 -9.82 9.08 -5.86
CA PRO A 155 -9.53 8.12 -4.81
C PRO A 155 -10.13 6.76 -5.15
N HIS A 156 -9.34 5.70 -5.01
CA HIS A 156 -9.82 4.32 -5.13
C HIS A 156 -9.90 3.66 -3.76
N ASP A 157 -10.79 2.67 -3.67
CA ASP A 157 -11.04 1.92 -2.43
C ASP A 157 -10.02 0.81 -2.29
N ILE A 158 -9.35 0.77 -1.14
CA ILE A 158 -8.37 -0.26 -0.78
C ILE A 158 -8.73 -0.92 0.56
N THR A 159 -9.98 -0.80 1.00
CA THR A 159 -10.45 -1.40 2.25
C THR A 159 -10.21 -2.91 2.25
N GLY A 160 -9.60 -3.42 3.32
CA GLY A 160 -9.22 -4.82 3.48
C GLY A 160 -7.89 -5.19 2.84
N PHE A 161 -7.17 -4.26 2.22
CA PHE A 161 -5.84 -4.56 1.68
C PHE A 161 -4.87 -4.93 2.79
N THR A 162 -4.09 -5.97 2.54
CA THR A 162 -2.93 -6.31 3.36
C THR A 162 -1.81 -5.28 3.15
N GLN A 163 -0.88 -5.18 4.10
CA GLN A 163 0.31 -4.34 3.99
C GLN A 163 1.03 -4.56 2.64
N ALA A 164 1.20 -5.82 2.21
CA ALA A 164 1.86 -6.15 0.95
C ALA A 164 1.10 -5.64 -0.28
N GLN A 165 -0.23 -5.72 -0.27
CA GLN A 165 -1.06 -5.18 -1.35
C GLN A 165 -1.00 -3.66 -1.42
N ILE A 166 -0.93 -2.97 -0.26
CA ILE A 166 -0.75 -1.51 -0.21
C ILE A 166 0.64 -1.14 -0.76
N VAL A 167 1.70 -1.86 -0.38
CA VAL A 167 3.04 -1.65 -0.96
C VAL A 167 3.01 -1.80 -2.48
N ALA A 168 2.40 -2.87 -2.99
CA ALA A 168 2.29 -3.10 -4.43
C ALA A 168 1.54 -1.97 -5.16
N ASP A 169 0.43 -1.50 -4.59
CA ASP A 169 -0.35 -0.38 -5.15
C ASP A 169 0.47 0.92 -5.18
N VAL A 170 1.21 1.24 -4.10
CA VAL A 170 2.10 2.42 -4.06
C VAL A 170 3.17 2.33 -5.13
N LEU A 171 3.81 1.17 -5.30
CA LEU A 171 4.87 0.96 -6.30
C LEU A 171 4.33 1.07 -7.73
N ASP A 172 3.15 0.53 -8.02
CA ASP A 172 2.48 0.66 -9.32
C ASP A 172 2.23 2.15 -9.66
N LYS A 173 1.67 2.91 -8.71
CA LYS A 173 1.44 4.35 -8.88
C LYS A 173 2.74 5.13 -9.03
N LEU A 174 3.77 4.79 -8.27
CA LEU A 174 5.07 5.44 -8.35
C LEU A 174 5.75 5.18 -9.70
N GLN A 175 5.69 3.93 -10.19
CA GLN A 175 6.23 3.56 -11.50
C GLN A 175 5.49 4.31 -12.62
N GLY A 176 4.15 4.33 -12.58
CA GLY A 176 3.34 5.09 -13.54
C GLY A 176 3.68 6.57 -13.55
N TRP A 177 3.85 7.18 -12.36
CA TRP A 177 4.26 8.58 -12.25
C TRP A 177 5.67 8.85 -12.77
N ARG A 178 6.63 7.93 -12.58
CA ARG A 178 8.02 8.11 -13.05
C ARG A 178 8.16 8.00 -14.56
N LEU A 179 7.27 7.25 -15.22
CA LEU A 179 7.28 7.00 -16.67
C LEU A 179 6.44 8.00 -17.47
N ALA A 180 5.44 8.64 -16.84
CA ALA A 180 4.64 9.71 -17.44
C ALA A 180 5.45 11.00 -17.56
#